data_AF-A0A382DE05-F1
#
_entry.id   AF-A0A382DE05-F1
#
_cell.length_a   1.000
_cell.length_b   1.000
_cell.length_c   1.000
_cell.angle_alpha   90.00
_cell.angle_beta   90.00
_cell.angle_gamma   90.00
#
_symmetry.space_group_name_H-M   'P 1'
#
loop_
_entity.id
_entity.type
_entity.pdbx_description
1 polymer ?
#
loop_
_entity_poly.entity_id
_entity_poly.type
_entity_poly.pdbx_seq_one_letter_code
_entity_poly.pdbx_strand_id
1 'polypeptide(L)'
;CDYTVKCENLQPIGAFKVRGGVNLVGRLSDAEKDAGLISASTGNHGQSIAWAGRQFGASVVIYAPAERANSAKLEAMRLLGAEVRLHGRDFDEARIVAEEAARDEGRRFVHSANEPHLISGVGTIGIEILEAEPDVEVVLVPVGGGSGAAGMCLAAKARNPHIEVIGVQSASAPAAWQAWREKRLDIDAEMSTPHEGMATRVPFEMTMQILWEQLDDFILVKDDEVDAAIRLLAQERLVA
;
A
#
# COMPACT_ATOMS: atom_id res chain seq x y z
N CYS A 1 -13.77 13.35 -22.46
CA CYS A 1 -13.70 12.36 -21.38
C CYS A 1 -13.75 13.15 -20.10
N ASP A 2 -14.71 12.85 -19.23
CA ASP A 2 -14.79 13.43 -17.91
C ASP A 2 -13.89 12.62 -16.98
N TYR A 3 -13.18 13.28 -16.08
CA TYR A 3 -12.26 12.62 -15.16
C TYR A 3 -12.44 13.16 -13.75
N THR A 4 -12.36 12.27 -12.77
CA THR A 4 -12.46 12.57 -11.34
C THR A 4 -11.24 12.01 -10.61
N VAL A 5 -10.72 12.77 -9.65
CA VAL A 5 -9.57 12.35 -8.83
C VAL A 5 -10.05 12.02 -7.42
N LYS A 6 -9.92 10.76 -7.01
CA LYS A 6 -10.18 10.34 -5.62
C LYS A 6 -9.03 10.76 -4.71
N CYS A 7 -9.22 11.83 -3.95
CA CYS A 7 -8.18 12.51 -3.16
C CYS A 7 -7.85 11.79 -1.83
N GLU A 8 -7.23 10.62 -1.91
CA GLU A 8 -6.78 9.87 -0.72
C GLU A 8 -5.56 10.47 -0.02
N ASN A 9 -4.96 11.51 -0.59
CA ASN A 9 -3.94 12.34 0.05
C ASN A 9 -4.50 13.23 1.17
N LEU A 10 -5.82 13.36 1.29
CA LEU A 10 -6.48 14.12 2.37
C LEU A 10 -6.75 13.28 3.63
N GLN A 11 -6.42 11.98 3.60
CA GLN A 11 -6.56 11.11 4.76
C GLN A 11 -5.61 11.54 5.90
N PRO A 12 -5.86 11.14 7.16
CA PRO A 12 -5.07 11.59 8.33
C PRO A 12 -3.56 11.34 8.27
N ILE A 13 -3.10 10.40 7.44
CA ILE A 13 -1.67 10.11 7.22
C ILE A 13 -1.18 10.58 5.84
N GLY A 14 -2.00 11.35 5.11
CA GLY A 14 -1.72 11.77 3.75
C GLY A 14 -1.78 10.66 2.70
N ALA A 15 -2.38 9.51 3.02
CA ALA A 15 -2.46 8.37 2.11
C ALA A 15 -3.60 7.39 2.44
N PHE A 16 -4.05 6.69 1.40
CA PHE A 16 -5.11 5.68 1.49
C PHE A 16 -4.83 4.51 2.44
N LYS A 17 -3.55 4.23 2.73
CA LYS A 17 -3.17 3.03 3.49
C LYS A 17 -3.81 3.00 4.88
N VAL A 18 -4.11 4.16 5.48
CA VAL A 18 -4.77 4.26 6.79
C VAL A 18 -6.01 3.36 6.87
N ARG A 19 -6.81 3.29 5.79
CA ARG A 19 -8.04 2.50 5.74
C ARG A 19 -7.77 1.02 6.02
N GLY A 20 -6.70 0.49 5.43
CA GLY A 20 -6.26 -0.89 5.64
C GLY A 20 -5.79 -1.14 7.07
N GLY A 21 -5.00 -0.23 7.63
CA GLY A 21 -4.58 -0.30 9.03
C GLY A 21 -5.76 -0.27 10.00
N VAL A 22 -6.71 0.65 9.81
CA VAL A 22 -7.91 0.75 10.65
C VAL A 22 -8.71 -0.54 10.62
N ASN A 23 -9.02 -1.05 9.42
CA ASN A 23 -9.85 -2.24 9.28
C ASN A 23 -9.16 -3.49 9.83
N LEU A 24 -7.85 -3.64 9.63
CA LEU A 24 -7.10 -4.78 10.17
C LEU A 24 -7.04 -4.72 11.69
N VAL A 25 -6.51 -3.63 12.26
CA VAL A 25 -6.28 -3.52 13.71
C VAL A 25 -7.59 -3.50 14.49
N GLY A 26 -8.64 -2.86 13.96
CA GLY A 26 -9.97 -2.85 14.56
C GLY A 26 -10.63 -4.23 14.64
N ARG A 27 -10.15 -5.21 13.86
CA ARG A 27 -10.65 -6.60 13.84
C ARG A 27 -9.80 -7.58 14.63
N LEU A 28 -8.61 -7.16 15.09
CA LEU A 28 -7.77 -8.01 15.92
C LEU A 28 -8.44 -8.31 17.25
N SER A 29 -8.17 -9.50 17.77
CA SER A 29 -8.54 -9.86 19.14
C SER A 29 -7.80 -8.99 20.17
N ASP A 30 -8.35 -8.89 21.38
CA ASP A 30 -7.68 -8.15 22.45
C ASP A 30 -6.30 -8.75 22.77
N ALA A 31 -6.17 -10.08 22.72
CA ALA A 31 -4.88 -10.76 22.89
C ALA A 31 -3.84 -10.35 21.83
N GLU A 32 -4.24 -10.21 20.56
CA GLU A 32 -3.33 -9.75 19.49
C GLU A 32 -2.96 -8.26 19.66
N LYS A 33 -3.88 -7.43 20.15
CA LYS A 33 -3.61 -6.01 20.44
C LYS A 33 -2.67 -5.85 21.64
N ASP A 34 -2.90 -6.61 22.70
CA ASP A 34 -2.09 -6.64 23.93
C ASP A 34 -0.67 -7.15 23.66
N ALA A 35 -0.55 -8.19 22.81
CA ALA A 35 0.74 -8.67 22.32
C ALA A 35 1.51 -7.59 21.53
N GLY A 36 0.78 -6.67 20.88
CA GLY A 36 1.33 -5.60 20.07
C GLY A 36 1.65 -6.03 18.64
N LEU A 37 1.82 -5.02 17.79
CA LEU A 37 2.03 -5.16 16.36
C LEU A 37 3.49 -4.90 16.02
N ILE A 38 3.95 -5.57 14.98
CA ILE A 38 5.26 -5.36 14.39
C ILE A 38 5.14 -5.39 12.87
N SER A 39 5.87 -4.54 12.17
CA SER A 39 5.86 -4.52 10.70
C SER A 39 7.17 -3.96 10.17
N ALA A 40 7.38 -4.05 8.86
CA ALA A 40 8.45 -3.34 8.17
C ALA A 40 7.87 -2.33 7.19
N SER A 41 8.40 -1.10 7.20
CA SER A 41 7.98 -0.06 6.27
C SER A 41 8.96 1.10 6.19
N THR A 42 9.08 1.68 5.00
CA THR A 42 9.75 2.96 4.76
C THR A 42 8.76 4.12 4.60
N GLY A 43 7.44 3.92 4.76
CA GLY A 43 6.47 4.98 4.48
C GLY A 43 5.03 4.70 4.91
N ASN A 44 4.08 4.85 3.98
CA ASN A 44 2.65 4.97 4.27
C ASN A 44 2.06 3.75 5.00
N HIS A 45 2.64 2.55 4.85
CA HIS A 45 2.19 1.35 5.57
C HIS A 45 2.52 1.45 7.06
N GLY A 46 3.76 1.80 7.40
CA GLY A 46 4.16 1.99 8.79
C GLY A 46 3.37 3.09 9.48
N GLN A 47 3.12 4.22 8.78
CA GLN A 47 2.24 5.28 9.29
C GLN A 47 0.79 4.80 9.51
N SER A 48 0.26 3.99 8.58
CA SER A 48 -1.07 3.40 8.72
C SER A 48 -1.19 2.50 9.96
N ILE A 49 -0.23 1.60 10.18
CA ILE A 49 -0.25 0.71 11.34
C ILE A 49 0.00 1.48 12.63
N ALA A 50 0.90 2.46 12.63
CA ALA A 50 1.14 3.34 13.78
C ALA A 50 -0.13 4.11 14.18
N TRP A 51 -0.79 4.74 13.20
CA TRP A 51 -2.05 5.47 13.41
C TRP A 51 -3.13 4.54 13.97
N ALA A 52 -3.30 3.35 13.37
CA ALA A 52 -4.31 2.39 13.81
C ALA A 52 -4.02 1.82 15.20
N GLY A 53 -2.76 1.46 15.49
CA GLY A 53 -2.35 1.00 16.82
C GLY A 53 -2.66 2.02 17.90
N ARG A 54 -2.38 3.30 17.63
CA ARG A 54 -2.77 4.39 18.53
C ARG A 54 -4.28 4.49 18.75
N GLN A 55 -5.11 4.33 17.71
CA GLN A 55 -6.57 4.39 17.86
C GLN A 55 -7.14 3.21 18.65
N PHE A 56 -6.56 2.03 18.50
CA PHE A 56 -7.07 0.79 19.08
C PHE A 56 -6.29 0.30 20.32
N GLY A 57 -5.35 1.10 20.83
CA GLY A 57 -4.59 0.79 22.05
C GLY A 57 -3.56 -0.33 21.88
N ALA A 58 -3.09 -0.61 20.66
CA ALA A 58 -2.05 -1.61 20.41
C ALA A 58 -0.68 -0.94 20.26
N SER A 59 0.35 -1.47 20.94
CA SER A 59 1.73 -1.02 20.74
C SER A 59 2.22 -1.39 19.34
N VAL A 60 3.01 -0.52 18.69
CA VAL A 60 3.47 -0.73 17.31
C VAL A 60 4.98 -0.58 17.21
N VAL A 61 5.65 -1.58 16.66
CA VAL A 61 7.06 -1.54 16.27
C VAL A 61 7.15 -1.53 14.74
N ILE A 62 7.85 -0.56 14.16
CA ILE A 62 8.14 -0.52 12.72
C ILE A 62 9.65 -0.66 12.50
N TYR A 63 10.02 -1.70 11.76
CA TYR A 63 11.36 -1.85 11.22
C TYR A 63 11.50 -1.07 9.92
N ALA A 64 12.62 -0.37 9.77
CA ALA A 64 13.01 0.31 8.54
C ALA A 64 14.50 0.08 8.27
N PRO A 65 14.97 0.19 7.02
CA PRO A 65 16.39 0.11 6.70
C PRO A 65 17.21 1.13 7.50
N ALA A 66 18.38 0.70 7.97
CA ALA A 66 19.32 1.59 8.65
C ALA A 66 20.01 2.54 7.67
N GLU A 67 20.18 2.12 6.43
CA GLU A 67 20.77 2.93 5.37
C GLU A 67 19.69 3.63 4.54
N ARG A 68 19.94 4.90 4.17
CA ARG A 68 19.14 5.68 3.20
C ARG A 68 17.64 5.81 3.52
N ALA A 69 17.21 5.50 4.74
CA ALA A 69 15.83 5.73 5.15
C ALA A 69 15.50 7.22 5.22
N ASN A 70 14.33 7.58 4.69
CA ASN A 70 13.83 8.95 4.70
C ASN A 70 13.49 9.38 6.14
N SER A 71 14.31 10.25 6.73
CA SER A 71 14.19 10.68 8.12
C SER A 71 12.83 11.32 8.45
N ALA A 72 12.24 12.05 7.50
CA ALA A 72 10.91 12.65 7.68
C ALA A 72 9.82 11.57 7.81
N LYS A 73 9.93 10.46 7.06
CA LYS A 73 8.98 9.35 7.16
C LYS A 73 9.16 8.56 8.45
N LEU A 74 10.39 8.36 8.89
CA LEU A 74 10.68 7.74 10.20
C LEU A 74 10.07 8.58 11.33
N GLU A 75 10.23 9.90 11.26
CA GLU A 75 9.69 10.79 12.28
C GLU A 75 8.15 10.84 12.25
N ALA A 76 7.54 10.85 11.06
CA ALA A 76 6.09 10.74 10.93
C ALA A 76 5.55 9.47 11.63
N MET A 77 6.24 8.34 11.51
CA MET A 77 5.86 7.10 12.21
C MET A 77 6.00 7.23 13.73
N ARG A 78 7.07 7.86 14.23
CA ARG A 78 7.26 8.11 15.67
C ARG A 78 6.19 9.04 16.24
N LEU A 79 5.87 10.13 15.53
CA LEU A 79 4.82 11.08 15.93
C LEU A 79 3.43 10.43 15.98
N LEU A 80 3.22 9.38 15.18
CA LEU A 80 2.00 8.56 15.21
C LEU A 80 1.99 7.52 16.35
N GLY A 81 3.09 7.39 17.10
CA GLY A 81 3.19 6.54 18.29
C GLY A 81 3.89 5.20 18.08
N ALA A 82 4.51 4.97 16.92
CA ALA A 82 5.30 3.75 16.70
C ALA A 82 6.72 3.86 17.28
N GLU A 83 7.20 2.76 17.83
CA GLU A 83 8.63 2.53 18.03
C GLU A 83 9.27 2.21 16.68
N VAL A 84 10.28 2.98 16.26
CA VAL A 84 10.98 2.75 14.98
C VAL A 84 12.34 2.12 15.26
N ARG A 85 12.57 0.92 14.73
CA ARG A 85 13.84 0.18 14.82
C ARG A 85 14.51 0.13 13.44
N LEU A 86 15.81 0.39 13.40
CA LEU A 86 16.56 0.46 12.15
C LEU A 86 17.43 -0.78 11.98
N HIS A 87 17.31 -1.46 10.85
CA HIS A 87 18.08 -2.65 10.54
C HIS A 87 18.24 -2.86 9.03
N GLY A 88 19.41 -3.36 8.61
CA GLY A 88 19.65 -3.76 7.23
C GLY A 88 19.88 -2.59 6.27
N ARG A 89 20.23 -2.95 5.03
CA ARG A 89 20.61 -2.03 3.95
C ARG A 89 19.41 -1.53 3.16
N ASP A 90 18.35 -2.34 3.08
CA ASP A 90 17.14 -2.05 2.32
C ASP A 90 15.87 -2.54 3.04
N PHE A 91 14.72 -2.33 2.40
CA PHE A 91 13.42 -2.72 2.93
C PHE A 91 13.31 -4.23 3.15
N ASP A 92 13.87 -5.05 2.26
CA ASP A 92 13.71 -6.51 2.32
C ASP A 92 14.51 -7.11 3.48
N GLU A 93 15.74 -6.63 3.73
CA GLU A 93 16.51 -7.01 4.91
C GLU A 93 15.81 -6.58 6.21
N ALA A 94 15.28 -5.36 6.27
CA ALA A 94 14.52 -4.87 7.42
C ALA A 94 13.26 -5.72 7.69
N ARG A 95 12.59 -6.18 6.63
CA ARG A 95 11.42 -7.06 6.70
C ARG A 95 11.75 -8.44 7.27
N ILE A 96 12.82 -9.07 6.79
CA ILE A 96 13.26 -10.39 7.30
C ILE A 96 13.50 -10.32 8.82
N VAL A 97 14.20 -9.29 9.29
CA VAL A 97 14.46 -9.12 10.72
C VAL A 97 13.20 -8.77 11.51
N ALA A 98 12.26 -8.02 10.92
CA ALA A 98 10.97 -7.76 11.55
C ALA A 98 10.15 -9.05 11.75
N GLU A 99 10.19 -9.97 10.79
CA GLU A 99 9.51 -11.28 10.87
C GLU A 99 10.16 -12.22 11.90
N GLU A 100 11.48 -12.14 12.07
CA GLU A 100 12.20 -12.83 13.16
C GLU A 100 11.85 -12.24 14.53
N ALA A 101 12.00 -10.93 14.69
CA ALA A 101 11.67 -10.22 15.93
C ALA A 101 10.21 -10.39 16.34
N ALA A 102 9.28 -10.50 15.38
CA ALA A 102 7.88 -10.80 15.66
C ALA A 102 7.69 -12.13 16.39
N ARG A 103 8.40 -13.17 15.94
CA ARG A 103 8.37 -14.50 16.55
C ARG A 103 9.01 -14.48 17.93
N ASP A 104 10.15 -13.82 18.06
CA ASP A 104 10.92 -13.78 19.32
C ASP A 104 10.25 -12.94 20.41
N GLU A 105 9.61 -11.82 20.04
CA GLU A 105 8.91 -10.93 20.97
C GLU A 105 7.43 -11.31 21.19
N GLY A 106 6.93 -12.30 20.45
CA GLY A 106 5.52 -12.71 20.52
C GLY A 106 4.54 -11.65 20.00
N ARG A 107 4.97 -10.81 19.04
CA ARG A 107 4.17 -9.74 18.43
C ARG A 107 3.51 -10.21 17.13
N ARG A 108 2.34 -9.63 16.78
CA ARG A 108 1.67 -9.91 15.50
C ARG A 108 2.37 -9.16 14.37
N PHE A 109 3.06 -9.89 13.49
CA PHE A 109 3.66 -9.31 12.28
C PHE A 109 2.60 -8.93 11.26
N VAL A 110 2.47 -7.65 10.89
CA VAL A 110 1.48 -7.17 9.92
C VAL A 110 2.13 -6.93 8.56
N HIS A 111 1.77 -7.72 7.55
CA HIS A 111 2.31 -7.55 6.20
C HIS A 111 1.64 -6.36 5.47
N SER A 112 2.37 -5.68 4.59
CA SER A 112 1.85 -4.52 3.85
C SER A 112 0.85 -4.83 2.73
N ALA A 113 0.58 -6.11 2.48
CA ALA A 113 -0.13 -6.57 1.28
C ALA A 113 -0.71 -7.98 1.42
N ASN A 114 -0.03 -8.91 2.08
CA ASN A 114 -0.55 -10.26 2.35
C ASN A 114 -1.44 -10.29 3.60
N GLU A 115 -2.41 -9.38 3.67
CA GLU A 115 -3.34 -9.23 4.79
C GLU A 115 -4.77 -8.99 4.26
N PRO A 116 -5.70 -9.95 4.39
CA PRO A 116 -7.02 -9.86 3.76
C PRO A 116 -7.86 -8.71 4.35
N HIS A 117 -7.72 -8.45 5.65
CA HIS A 117 -8.39 -7.32 6.31
C HIS A 117 -7.76 -5.98 5.93
N LEU A 118 -6.48 -5.93 5.60
CA LEU A 118 -5.86 -4.72 5.07
C LEU A 118 -6.36 -4.42 3.66
N ILE A 119 -6.37 -5.42 2.77
CA ILE A 119 -6.86 -5.27 1.38
C ILE A 119 -8.33 -4.83 1.38
N SER A 120 -9.20 -5.51 2.15
CA SER A 120 -10.62 -5.14 2.21
C SER A 120 -10.85 -3.76 2.81
N GLY A 121 -10.03 -3.33 3.77
CA GLY A 121 -10.07 -1.96 4.30
C GLY A 121 -9.73 -0.93 3.23
N VAL A 122 -8.67 -1.17 2.47
CA VAL A 122 -8.28 -0.34 1.31
C VAL A 122 -9.36 -0.34 0.23
N GLY A 123 -10.05 -1.47 0.00
CA GLY A 123 -11.13 -1.59 -0.97
C GLY A 123 -12.34 -0.68 -0.72
N THR A 124 -12.48 -0.12 0.49
CA THR A 124 -13.52 0.89 0.78
C THR A 124 -13.40 2.15 -0.09
N ILE A 125 -12.22 2.44 -0.64
CA ILE A 125 -12.03 3.49 -1.64
C ILE A 125 -12.95 3.25 -2.85
N GLY A 126 -13.01 2.01 -3.33
CA GLY A 126 -13.85 1.63 -4.47
C GLY A 126 -15.34 1.78 -4.16
N ILE A 127 -15.77 1.43 -2.94
CA ILE A 127 -17.15 1.64 -2.50
C ILE A 127 -17.51 3.14 -2.59
N GLU A 128 -16.65 4.00 -2.03
CA GLU A 128 -16.89 5.45 -2.07
C GLU A 128 -16.86 6.04 -3.49
N ILE A 129 -16.01 5.51 -4.38
CA ILE A 129 -16.00 5.93 -5.79
C ILE A 129 -17.32 5.56 -6.46
N LEU A 130 -17.79 4.33 -6.29
CA LEU A 130 -19.01 3.82 -6.93
C LEU A 130 -20.29 4.47 -6.39
N GLU A 131 -20.25 4.97 -5.15
CA GLU A 131 -21.33 5.78 -4.57
C GLU A 131 -21.34 7.20 -5.14
N ALA A 132 -20.17 7.80 -5.34
CA ALA A 132 -20.04 9.17 -5.85
C ALA A 132 -20.22 9.25 -7.37
N GLU A 133 -19.72 8.26 -8.10
CA GLU A 133 -19.70 8.17 -9.57
C GLU A 133 -20.30 6.81 -10.01
N PRO A 134 -21.63 6.65 -9.99
CA PRO A 134 -22.28 5.36 -10.27
C PRO A 134 -22.08 4.84 -11.70
N ASP A 135 -21.80 5.75 -12.64
CA ASP A 135 -21.61 5.48 -14.06
C ASP A 135 -20.13 5.38 -14.45
N VAL A 136 -19.21 5.25 -13.48
CA VAL A 136 -17.77 5.10 -13.76
C VAL A 136 -17.50 3.89 -14.64
N GLU A 137 -16.82 4.12 -15.77
CA GLU A 137 -16.50 3.06 -16.74
C GLU A 137 -15.10 2.49 -16.52
N VAL A 138 -14.15 3.34 -16.11
CA VAL A 138 -12.74 3.00 -15.98
C VAL A 138 -12.15 3.61 -14.71
N VAL A 139 -11.39 2.82 -13.95
CA VAL A 139 -10.66 3.25 -12.76
C VAL A 139 -9.17 2.96 -12.95
N LEU A 140 -8.35 4.03 -12.95
CA LEU A 140 -6.89 3.91 -12.94
C LEU A 140 -6.41 3.83 -11.48
N VAL A 141 -5.59 2.83 -11.16
CA VAL A 141 -5.11 2.61 -9.79
C VAL A 141 -3.59 2.36 -9.75
N PRO A 142 -2.83 3.09 -8.91
CA PRO A 142 -1.39 2.89 -8.83
C PRO A 142 -1.05 1.54 -8.17
N VAL A 143 -0.01 0.87 -8.69
CA VAL A 143 0.43 -0.44 -8.24
C VAL A 143 1.89 -0.38 -7.77
N GLY A 144 2.07 -0.47 -6.45
CA GLY A 144 3.31 -0.94 -5.83
C GLY A 144 3.13 -2.40 -5.41
N GLY A 145 2.93 -2.63 -4.12
CA GLY A 145 2.58 -3.94 -3.57
C GLY A 145 1.14 -4.42 -3.83
N GLY A 146 0.39 -3.81 -4.75
CA GLY A 146 -0.91 -4.32 -5.22
C GLY A 146 -2.15 -4.14 -4.33
N SER A 147 -2.04 -3.78 -3.04
CA SER A 147 -3.21 -3.76 -2.14
C SER A 147 -4.31 -2.75 -2.54
N GLY A 148 -3.91 -1.59 -3.08
CA GLY A 148 -4.83 -0.59 -3.66
C GLY A 148 -5.61 -1.14 -4.84
N ALA A 149 -4.91 -1.72 -5.81
CA ALA A 149 -5.50 -2.28 -7.00
C ALA A 149 -6.36 -3.51 -6.70
N ALA A 150 -5.89 -4.41 -5.85
CA ALA A 150 -6.65 -5.59 -5.42
C ALA A 150 -7.95 -5.19 -4.71
N GLY A 151 -7.88 -4.23 -3.79
CA GLY A 151 -9.07 -3.69 -3.13
C GLY A 151 -10.05 -3.03 -4.10
N MET A 152 -9.53 -2.31 -5.11
CA MET A 152 -10.34 -1.69 -6.16
C MET A 152 -11.04 -2.72 -7.03
N CYS A 153 -10.31 -3.75 -7.50
CA CYS A 153 -10.88 -4.88 -8.25
C CYS A 153 -12.03 -5.51 -7.48
N LEU A 154 -11.81 -5.86 -6.20
CA LEU A 154 -12.86 -6.48 -5.37
C LEU A 154 -14.12 -5.62 -5.27
N ALA A 155 -13.98 -4.30 -5.07
CA ALA A 155 -15.12 -3.39 -4.95
C ALA A 155 -15.83 -3.19 -6.30
N ALA A 156 -15.07 -2.88 -7.36
CA ALA A 156 -15.61 -2.61 -8.70
C ALA A 156 -16.29 -3.84 -9.28
N LYS A 157 -15.62 -5.00 -9.29
CA LYS A 157 -16.13 -6.23 -9.90
C LYS A 157 -17.31 -6.82 -9.14
N ALA A 158 -17.39 -6.62 -7.83
CA ALA A 158 -18.58 -7.00 -7.06
C ALA A 158 -19.80 -6.13 -7.39
N ARG A 159 -19.60 -4.86 -7.75
CA ARG A 159 -20.67 -3.92 -8.10
C ARG A 159 -21.13 -4.07 -9.55
N ASN A 160 -20.19 -4.04 -10.47
CA ASN A 160 -20.42 -4.19 -11.91
C ASN A 160 -19.13 -4.75 -12.56
N PRO A 161 -19.15 -5.99 -13.07
CA PRO A 161 -17.96 -6.62 -13.65
C PRO A 161 -17.44 -5.92 -14.91
N HIS A 162 -18.24 -5.05 -15.54
CA HIS A 162 -17.87 -4.28 -16.73
C HIS A 162 -17.06 -3.01 -16.45
N ILE A 163 -16.94 -2.58 -15.19
CA ILE A 163 -16.07 -1.45 -14.84
C ILE A 163 -14.62 -1.90 -15.01
N GLU A 164 -13.86 -1.25 -15.87
CA GLU A 164 -12.46 -1.58 -16.10
C GLU A 164 -11.60 -1.04 -14.96
N VAL A 165 -10.77 -1.90 -14.37
CA VAL A 165 -9.75 -1.52 -13.39
C VAL A 165 -8.39 -1.71 -14.06
N ILE A 166 -7.67 -0.60 -14.24
CA ILE A 166 -6.38 -0.58 -14.91
C ILE A 166 -5.29 -0.26 -13.89
N GLY A 167 -4.39 -1.21 -13.69
CA GLY A 167 -3.21 -1.03 -12.86
C GLY A 167 -2.19 -0.12 -13.54
N VAL A 168 -1.58 0.80 -12.79
CA VAL A 168 -0.54 1.70 -13.30
C VAL A 168 0.70 1.58 -12.43
N GLN A 169 1.84 1.22 -13.01
CA GLN A 169 3.12 1.10 -12.30
C GLN A 169 4.23 1.87 -13.02
N SER A 170 5.25 2.30 -12.29
CA SER A 170 6.45 2.87 -12.89
C SER A 170 7.18 1.81 -13.73
N ALA A 171 7.56 2.17 -14.96
CA ALA A 171 8.43 1.37 -15.81
C ALA A 171 9.81 1.09 -15.17
N SER A 172 10.25 1.95 -14.24
CA SER A 172 11.49 1.81 -13.47
C SER A 172 11.34 0.90 -12.25
N ALA A 173 10.16 0.32 -12.00
CA ALA A 173 9.90 -0.65 -10.94
C ALA A 173 8.80 -1.67 -11.35
N PRO A 174 8.99 -2.46 -12.41
CA PRO A 174 7.90 -3.18 -13.10
C PRO A 174 7.54 -4.56 -12.49
N ALA A 175 7.90 -4.83 -11.23
CA ALA A 175 7.81 -6.17 -10.65
C ALA A 175 6.39 -6.76 -10.67
N ALA A 176 5.40 -5.95 -10.27
CA ALA A 176 4.00 -6.40 -10.22
C ALA A 176 3.42 -6.58 -11.62
N TRP A 177 3.78 -5.70 -12.55
CA TRP A 177 3.39 -5.82 -13.96
C TRP A 177 3.96 -7.09 -14.61
N GLN A 178 5.25 -7.39 -14.39
CA GLN A 178 5.88 -8.61 -14.89
C GLN A 178 5.19 -9.85 -14.31
N ALA A 179 4.94 -9.87 -13.00
CA ALA A 179 4.24 -10.95 -12.33
C ALA A 179 2.81 -11.14 -12.86
N TRP A 180 2.09 -10.05 -13.10
CA TRP A 180 0.74 -10.06 -13.67
C TRP A 180 0.73 -10.67 -15.07
N ARG A 181 1.62 -10.16 -15.95
CA ARG A 181 1.73 -10.59 -17.35
C ARG A 181 2.19 -12.04 -17.48
N GLU A 182 3.14 -12.47 -16.66
CA GLU A 182 3.78 -13.79 -16.75
C GLU A 182 3.10 -14.85 -15.87
N LYS A 183 2.11 -14.45 -15.06
CA LYS A 183 1.38 -15.32 -14.12
C LYS A 183 2.30 -16.12 -13.19
N ARG A 184 3.31 -15.46 -12.62
CA ARG A 184 4.28 -16.07 -11.70
C ARG A 184 4.78 -15.08 -10.64
N LEU A 185 5.26 -15.60 -9.51
CA LEU A 185 5.72 -14.80 -8.37
C LEU A 185 7.24 -14.72 -8.23
N ASP A 186 7.99 -15.57 -8.94
CA ASP A 186 9.45 -15.62 -8.95
C ASP A 186 10.06 -14.51 -9.82
N ILE A 187 9.69 -13.27 -9.47
CA ILE A 187 10.17 -12.04 -10.10
C ILE A 187 11.07 -11.31 -9.10
N ASP A 188 12.29 -10.99 -9.54
CA ASP A 188 13.16 -10.01 -8.92
C ASP A 188 13.55 -9.00 -9.99
N ALA A 189 12.77 -7.91 -10.07
CA ALA A 189 12.95 -6.89 -11.08
C ALA A 189 13.90 -5.80 -10.59
N GLU A 190 14.61 -5.17 -11.52
CA GLU A 190 15.30 -3.91 -11.23
C GLU A 190 14.29 -2.85 -10.75
N MET A 191 14.71 -2.07 -9.76
CA MET A 191 13.90 -1.01 -9.17
C MET A 191 14.79 0.22 -8.98
N SER A 192 14.42 1.31 -9.66
CA SER A 192 15.15 2.58 -9.62
C SER A 192 14.24 3.82 -9.58
N THR A 193 12.91 3.64 -9.52
CA THR A 193 11.96 4.76 -9.42
C THR A 193 12.20 5.58 -8.14
N PRO A 194 12.13 6.93 -8.21
CA PRO A 194 12.14 7.76 -7.02
C PRO A 194 10.80 7.73 -6.26
N HIS A 195 9.74 7.18 -6.87
CA HIS A 195 8.40 7.15 -6.29
C HIS A 195 8.24 5.96 -5.33
N GLU A 196 8.67 6.16 -4.08
CA GLU A 196 8.75 5.12 -3.04
C GLU A 196 7.48 4.26 -2.84
N GLY A 197 6.29 4.80 -3.13
CA GLY A 197 5.02 4.06 -3.03
C GLY A 197 4.87 2.91 -4.05
N MET A 198 5.63 2.95 -5.14
CA MET A 198 5.64 1.96 -6.24
C MET A 198 6.99 1.23 -6.35
N ALA A 199 7.95 1.55 -5.48
CA ALA A 199 9.33 1.07 -5.50
C ALA A 199 9.47 -0.36 -4.94
N THR A 200 8.85 -1.35 -5.60
CA THR A 200 8.89 -2.77 -5.21
C THR A 200 9.62 -3.62 -6.24
N ARG A 201 10.55 -4.48 -5.80
CA ARG A 201 11.30 -5.42 -6.66
C ARG A 201 10.61 -6.77 -6.87
N VAL A 202 9.76 -7.16 -5.92
CA VAL A 202 9.07 -8.45 -5.88
C VAL A 202 7.55 -8.26 -5.78
N PRO A 203 6.74 -9.13 -6.39
CA PRO A 203 5.30 -9.13 -6.23
C PRO A 203 4.89 -9.75 -4.89
N PHE A 204 3.64 -9.51 -4.48
CA PHE A 204 3.06 -10.12 -3.27
C PHE A 204 1.91 -11.05 -3.62
N GLU A 205 2.01 -12.30 -3.16
CA GLU A 205 1.14 -13.43 -3.51
C GLU A 205 -0.35 -13.10 -3.45
N MET A 206 -0.86 -12.64 -2.30
CA MET A 206 -2.30 -12.42 -2.12
C MET A 206 -2.86 -11.37 -3.07
N THR A 207 -2.11 -10.30 -3.29
CA THR A 207 -2.53 -9.26 -4.23
C THR A 207 -2.46 -9.75 -5.66
N MET A 208 -1.42 -10.50 -6.05
CA MET A 208 -1.31 -11.05 -7.40
C MET A 208 -2.42 -12.04 -7.73
N GLN A 209 -2.82 -12.89 -6.79
CA GLN A 209 -3.94 -13.81 -6.97
C GLN A 209 -5.21 -13.06 -7.38
N ILE A 210 -5.53 -11.96 -6.68
CA ILE A 210 -6.68 -11.11 -7.01
C ILE A 210 -6.49 -10.43 -8.37
N LEU A 211 -5.30 -9.87 -8.64
CA LEU A 211 -5.06 -9.14 -9.89
C LEU A 211 -5.09 -10.05 -11.13
N TRP A 212 -4.61 -11.29 -11.05
CA TRP A 212 -4.69 -12.25 -12.15
C TRP A 212 -6.13 -12.65 -12.51
N GLU A 213 -7.02 -12.60 -11.52
CA GLU A 213 -8.42 -12.95 -11.70
C GLU A 213 -9.27 -11.76 -12.16
N GLN A 214 -8.95 -10.53 -11.71
CA GLN A 214 -9.90 -9.41 -11.75
C GLN A 214 -9.37 -8.11 -12.36
N LEU A 215 -8.07 -7.95 -12.56
CA LEU A 215 -7.52 -6.74 -13.18
C LEU A 215 -7.66 -6.83 -14.71
N ASP A 216 -8.24 -5.81 -15.33
CA ASP A 216 -8.54 -5.83 -16.78
C ASP A 216 -7.31 -5.52 -17.63
N ASP A 217 -6.52 -4.53 -17.20
CA ASP A 217 -5.27 -4.17 -17.85
C ASP A 217 -4.24 -3.66 -16.85
N PHE A 218 -2.97 -3.69 -17.24
CA PHE A 218 -1.87 -3.20 -16.45
C PHE A 218 -0.87 -2.48 -17.36
N ILE A 219 -0.76 -1.17 -17.17
CA ILE A 219 0.14 -0.32 -17.94
C ILE A 219 1.35 0.13 -17.12
N LEU A 220 2.45 0.37 -17.84
CA LEU A 220 3.66 0.99 -17.30
C LEU A 220 3.74 2.44 -17.78
N VAL A 221 4.13 3.34 -16.88
CA VAL A 221 4.40 4.76 -17.17
C VAL A 221 5.82 5.12 -16.76
N LYS A 222 6.43 6.08 -17.43
CA LYS A 222 7.75 6.57 -17.08
C LYS A 222 7.67 7.52 -15.87
N ASP A 223 8.74 7.61 -15.10
CA ASP A 223 8.77 8.49 -13.92
C ASP A 223 8.63 9.99 -14.29
N ASP A 224 9.05 10.40 -15.49
CA ASP A 224 8.86 11.78 -15.98
C ASP A 224 7.37 12.12 -16.24
N GLU A 225 6.57 11.13 -16.65
CA GLU A 225 5.12 11.23 -16.78
C GLU A 225 4.44 11.35 -15.41
N VAL A 226 4.92 10.59 -14.42
CA VAL A 226 4.46 10.68 -13.02
C VAL A 226 4.76 12.07 -12.46
N ASP A 227 5.99 12.56 -12.65
CA ASP A 227 6.39 13.91 -12.22
C ASP A 227 5.56 15.01 -12.90
N ALA A 228 5.23 14.84 -14.18
CA ALA A 228 4.35 15.76 -14.90
C ALA A 228 2.93 15.78 -14.31
N ALA A 229 2.38 14.61 -13.98
CA ALA A 229 1.07 14.49 -13.33
C ALA A 229 1.06 15.13 -11.93
N ILE A 230 2.10 14.93 -11.13
CA ILE A 230 2.24 15.58 -9.81
C ILE A 230 2.24 17.11 -9.96
N ARG A 231 3.01 17.65 -10.92
CA ARG A 231 3.04 19.10 -11.19
C ARG A 231 1.67 19.65 -11.60
N LEU A 232 0.93 18.93 -12.42
CA LEU A 232 -0.42 19.30 -12.82
C LEU A 232 -1.37 19.33 -11.61
N LEU A 233 -1.38 18.28 -10.80
CA LEU A 233 -2.25 18.20 -9.62
C LEU A 233 -1.91 19.24 -8.55
N ALA A 234 -0.65 19.66 -8.43
CA ALA A 234 -0.24 20.76 -7.57
C ALA A 234 -0.80 22.12 -8.06
N GLN A 235 -0.84 22.34 -9.38
CA GLN A 235 -1.45 23.56 -9.97
C GLN A 235 -2.96 23.62 -9.71
N GLU A 236 -3.62 22.47 -9.75
CA GLU A 236 -5.04 22.29 -9.38
C GLU A 236 -5.28 22.30 -7.85
N ARG A 237 -4.24 22.53 -7.04
CA ARG A 237 -4.29 22.56 -5.57
C ARG A 237 -4.79 21.26 -4.92
N LEU A 238 -4.63 20.14 -5.62
CA LEU A 238 -4.94 18.80 -5.11
C LEU A 238 -3.75 18.15 -4.40
N VAL A 239 -2.54 18.67 -4.62
CA VAL A 239 -1.31 18.27 -3.91
C VAL A 239 -0.75 19.50 -3.20
N ALA A 240 -0.39 19.34 -1.93
CA ALA A 240 0.17 20.38 -1.08
C ALA A 240 1.69 20.54 -1.28
#